data_AF-A0A8J7XJZ6-F1
#
_entry.id   AF-A0A8J7XJZ6-F1
#
_cell.length_a   1.000
_cell.length_b   1.000
_cell.length_c   1.000
_cell.angle_alpha   90.00
_cell.angle_beta   90.00
_cell.angle_gamma   90.00
#
_symmetry.space_group_name_H-M   'P 1'
#
loop_
_entity.id
_entity.type
_entity.pdbx_description
1 polymer ?
#
loop_
_entity_poly.entity_id
_entity_poly.type
_entity_poly.pdbx_seq_one_letter_code
_entity_poly.pdbx_strand_id
1 'polypeptide(L)'
;HYTTLFEKQGTEIWAVVKPVSFYMTDTPWLVSITYGAKTGSFWAIADDIDHGWWWYLHHSHNNPYAFDVLVNVILYASKRDLPENIEIVHKAREEFRNYRDRRYVLISILEFVEKFGGNVGRVEEMIVDLDAVKDEAHSEYLEQNFERAFELMEHAEEMNSQARIEAMKIKDQALFYIYVIEWLSVTGTLLISGSVLYSLMIRRSKFHEVAITSRSR
;
A
#
# COMPACT_ATOMS: atom_id res chain seq x y z
N HIS A 1 -27.59 -0.02 11.98
CA HIS A 1 -29.07 -0.07 11.93
C HIS A 1 -29.40 -1.18 10.96
N TYR A 2 -30.11 -2.23 11.36
CA TYR A 2 -30.50 -3.27 10.41
C TYR A 2 -31.86 -2.90 9.81
N THR A 3 -31.97 -2.96 8.48
CA THR A 3 -33.23 -2.70 7.77
C THR A 3 -33.94 -4.03 7.57
N THR A 4 -35.26 -4.09 7.80
CA THR A 4 -36.01 -5.34 7.59
C THR A 4 -36.33 -5.53 6.11
N LEU A 5 -35.97 -6.69 5.55
CA LEU A 5 -36.26 -7.06 4.17
C LEU A 5 -37.43 -8.06 4.13
N PHE A 6 -38.39 -7.82 3.24
CA PHE A 6 -39.53 -8.70 3.02
C PHE A 6 -39.41 -9.35 1.64
N GLU A 7 -39.45 -10.67 1.59
CA GLU A 7 -39.44 -11.42 0.33
C GLU A 7 -40.72 -11.18 -0.48
N LYS A 8 -40.56 -11.09 -1.81
CA LYS A 8 -41.70 -11.14 -2.74
C LYS A 8 -41.75 -12.50 -3.40
N GLN A 9 -42.90 -12.84 -3.99
CA GLN A 9 -43.03 -14.09 -4.74
C GLN A 9 -42.02 -14.14 -5.89
N GLY A 10 -41.27 -15.23 -6.00
CA GLY A 10 -40.23 -15.42 -7.01
C GLY A 10 -38.85 -14.87 -6.63
N THR A 11 -38.67 -14.41 -5.39
CA THR A 11 -37.37 -14.04 -4.82
C THR A 11 -36.61 -15.28 -4.33
N GLU A 12 -35.31 -15.31 -4.56
CA GLU A 12 -34.37 -16.28 -4.00
C GLU A 12 -33.67 -15.67 -2.77
N ILE A 13 -33.62 -16.43 -1.68
CA ILE A 13 -33.05 -16.01 -0.40
C ILE A 13 -31.69 -16.69 -0.24
N TRP A 14 -30.63 -15.88 -0.18
CA TRP A 14 -29.25 -16.36 -0.08
C TRP A 14 -28.75 -16.43 1.35
N ALA A 15 -29.27 -15.57 2.23
CA ALA A 15 -28.88 -15.53 3.62
C ALA A 15 -30.00 -14.94 4.49
N VAL A 16 -30.02 -15.38 5.75
CA VAL A 16 -30.99 -14.97 6.76
C VAL A 16 -30.28 -14.47 8.01
N VAL A 17 -30.78 -13.38 8.59
CA VAL A 17 -30.38 -12.93 9.93
C VAL A 17 -31.14 -13.78 10.93
N LYS A 18 -30.41 -14.42 11.85
CA LYS A 18 -31.00 -15.11 13.00
C LYS A 18 -31.57 -14.11 14.00
N PRO A 19 -32.53 -14.49 14.85
CA PRO A 19 -33.20 -13.55 15.75
C PRO A 19 -32.17 -12.90 16.68
N VAL A 20 -32.08 -11.57 16.64
CA VAL A 20 -31.21 -10.77 17.52
C VAL A 20 -32.05 -9.63 18.05
N SER A 21 -32.09 -9.40 19.38
CA SER A 21 -32.76 -8.33 20.16
C SER A 21 -33.96 -7.58 19.54
N PHE A 22 -33.84 -6.98 18.36
CA PHE A 22 -34.91 -6.34 17.57
C PHE A 22 -35.71 -7.29 16.66
N TYR A 23 -35.12 -8.38 16.14
CA TYR A 23 -35.77 -9.36 15.28
C TYR A 23 -36.24 -10.55 16.11
N MET A 24 -37.55 -10.80 16.11
CA MET A 24 -38.17 -11.93 16.82
C MET A 24 -38.19 -13.22 15.99
N THR A 25 -37.88 -13.14 14.70
CA THR A 25 -37.90 -14.26 13.74
C THR A 25 -36.74 -14.16 12.77
N ASP A 26 -36.40 -15.28 12.14
CA ASP A 26 -35.47 -15.31 11.01
C ASP A 26 -35.96 -14.31 9.95
N THR A 27 -35.07 -13.43 9.50
CA THR A 27 -35.41 -12.36 8.55
C THR A 27 -34.46 -12.46 7.35
N PRO A 28 -34.96 -12.40 6.10
CA PRO A 28 -34.11 -12.36 4.91
C PRO A 28 -33.09 -11.22 4.99
N TRP A 29 -31.83 -11.56 4.72
CA TRP A 29 -30.71 -10.60 4.76
C TRP A 29 -30.20 -10.27 3.37
N LEU A 30 -29.98 -11.31 2.55
CA LEU A 30 -29.51 -11.18 1.16
C LEU A 30 -30.52 -11.88 0.28
N VAL A 31 -31.11 -11.13 -0.65
CA VAL A 31 -32.10 -11.67 -1.58
C VAL A 31 -31.79 -11.23 -3.00
N SER A 32 -32.20 -12.06 -3.96
CA SER A 32 -32.14 -11.73 -5.38
C SER A 32 -33.46 -12.04 -6.06
N ILE A 33 -33.83 -11.24 -7.06
CA ILE A 33 -34.96 -11.52 -7.94
C ILE A 33 -34.54 -11.33 -9.38
N THR A 34 -34.93 -12.29 -10.21
CA THR A 34 -34.70 -12.22 -11.66
C THR A 34 -35.97 -11.74 -12.35
N TYR A 35 -35.88 -10.67 -13.13
CA TYR A 35 -37.01 -10.07 -13.85
C TYR A 35 -36.83 -10.14 -15.37
N GLY A 36 -37.94 -10.42 -16.08
CA GLY A 36 -38.02 -10.45 -17.55
C GLY A 36 -37.13 -11.48 -18.24
N ALA A 37 -37.67 -12.60 -18.72
CA ALA A 37 -36.96 -13.65 -19.50
C ALA A 37 -35.50 -13.97 -19.06
N LYS A 38 -35.19 -13.80 -17.77
CA LYS A 38 -33.84 -13.94 -17.17
C LYS A 38 -32.77 -12.96 -17.69
N THR A 39 -33.16 -11.72 -17.98
CA THR A 39 -32.24 -10.68 -18.48
C THR A 39 -31.81 -9.68 -17.41
N GLY A 40 -32.67 -9.33 -16.45
CA GLY A 40 -32.34 -8.44 -15.35
C GLY A 40 -32.28 -9.17 -14.01
N SER A 41 -31.19 -8.98 -13.25
CA SER A 41 -31.03 -9.48 -11.89
C SER A 41 -31.00 -8.30 -10.91
N PHE A 42 -31.86 -8.32 -9.91
CA PHE A 42 -31.89 -7.33 -8.84
C PHE A 42 -31.49 -7.99 -7.52
N TRP A 43 -30.65 -7.31 -6.76
CA TRP A 43 -30.19 -7.76 -5.46
C TRP A 43 -30.56 -6.72 -4.41
N ALA A 44 -30.96 -7.19 -3.24
CA ALA A 44 -31.22 -6.34 -2.08
C ALA A 44 -30.55 -6.96 -0.84
N ILE A 45 -29.92 -6.08 -0.07
CA ILE A 45 -29.20 -6.42 1.16
C ILE A 45 -29.86 -5.64 2.30
N ALA A 46 -30.13 -6.32 3.40
CA ALA A 46 -30.83 -5.79 4.58
C ALA A 46 -29.86 -5.08 5.54
N ASP A 47 -28.83 -4.44 5.00
CA ASP A 47 -27.74 -3.82 5.75
C ASP A 47 -27.08 -2.73 4.91
N ASP A 48 -26.46 -1.77 5.58
CA ASP A 48 -25.73 -0.70 4.93
C ASP A 48 -24.26 -1.13 4.74
N ILE A 49 -23.70 -0.87 3.55
CA ILE A 49 -22.33 -1.28 3.18
C ILE A 49 -21.26 -0.58 4.05
N ASP A 50 -21.61 0.49 4.75
CA ASP A 50 -20.76 1.21 5.70
C ASP A 50 -20.85 0.71 7.15
N HIS A 51 -21.65 -0.34 7.43
CA HIS A 51 -21.86 -0.88 8.77
C HIS A 51 -21.03 -2.16 9.07
N GLY A 52 -20.91 -2.49 10.37
CA GLY A 52 -19.93 -3.40 10.96
C GLY A 52 -19.70 -4.78 10.35
N TRP A 53 -20.67 -5.39 9.65
CA TRP A 53 -20.45 -6.68 8.95
C TRP A 53 -19.64 -6.48 7.66
N TRP A 54 -19.87 -5.35 6.97
CA TRP A 54 -19.19 -4.91 5.75
C TRP A 54 -17.94 -4.10 6.01
N TRP A 55 -17.63 -3.82 7.29
CA TRP A 55 -16.53 -2.93 7.66
C TRP A 55 -15.19 -3.31 7.07
N TYR A 56 -15.01 -4.51 6.47
CA TYR A 56 -13.85 -4.87 5.64
C TYR A 56 -13.43 -3.77 4.66
N LEU A 57 -14.38 -2.94 4.25
CA LEU A 57 -14.18 -1.77 3.41
C LEU A 57 -13.59 -0.53 4.13
N HIS A 58 -13.68 -0.43 5.47
CA HIS A 58 -13.43 0.79 6.25
C HIS A 58 -12.64 0.65 7.59
N HIS A 59 -12.76 -0.40 8.44
CA HIS A 59 -12.13 -0.47 9.80
C HIS A 59 -11.94 -1.90 10.39
N SER A 60 -10.86 -2.24 11.11
CA SER A 60 -10.53 -3.60 11.66
C SER A 60 -11.73 -4.51 12.04
N HIS A 61 -11.74 -5.76 11.54
CA HIS A 61 -12.99 -6.49 11.23
C HIS A 61 -13.32 -7.71 12.09
N ASN A 62 -14.64 -7.99 12.15
CA ASN A 62 -15.23 -9.26 12.60
C ASN A 62 -15.51 -10.26 11.45
N ASN A 63 -15.49 -9.83 10.17
CA ASN A 63 -15.72 -10.72 9.01
C ASN A 63 -14.68 -10.48 7.90
N PRO A 64 -13.76 -11.43 7.63
CA PRO A 64 -12.76 -11.29 6.58
C PRO A 64 -13.33 -11.44 5.16
N TYR A 65 -14.48 -12.10 4.98
CA TYR A 65 -15.03 -12.44 3.66
C TYR A 65 -16.06 -11.44 3.13
N ALA A 66 -16.27 -10.30 3.80
CA ALA A 66 -17.34 -9.38 3.44
C ALA A 66 -17.19 -8.84 2.00
N PHE A 67 -15.98 -8.47 1.60
CA PHE A 67 -15.72 -8.05 0.21
C PHE A 67 -15.91 -9.19 -0.78
N ASP A 68 -15.61 -10.43 -0.38
CA ASP A 68 -15.77 -11.57 -1.26
C ASP A 68 -17.21 -11.84 -1.61
N VAL A 69 -18.11 -11.71 -0.63
CA VAL A 69 -19.55 -11.81 -0.83
C VAL A 69 -20.04 -10.76 -1.82
N LEU A 70 -19.59 -9.51 -1.70
CA LEU A 70 -19.98 -8.45 -2.63
C LEU A 70 -19.55 -8.76 -4.07
N VAL A 71 -18.31 -9.21 -4.27
CA VAL A 71 -17.82 -9.57 -5.61
C VAL A 71 -18.56 -10.78 -6.16
N ASN A 72 -18.87 -11.77 -5.31
CA ASN A 72 -19.62 -12.96 -5.73
C ASN A 72 -21.06 -12.62 -6.16
N VAL A 73 -21.71 -11.64 -5.52
CA VAL A 73 -22.99 -11.08 -5.98
C VAL A 73 -22.86 -10.52 -7.40
N ILE A 74 -21.79 -9.79 -7.70
CA ILE A 74 -21.52 -9.23 -9.03
C ILE A 74 -21.26 -10.33 -10.06
N LEU A 75 -20.46 -11.35 -9.70
CA LEU A 75 -20.18 -12.50 -10.57
C LEU A 75 -21.46 -13.23 -10.94
N TYR A 76 -22.29 -13.55 -9.94
CA TYR A 76 -23.57 -14.21 -10.17
C TYR A 76 -24.52 -13.35 -10.99
N ALA A 77 -24.63 -12.05 -10.68
CA ALA A 77 -25.46 -11.13 -11.46
C ALA A 77 -25.00 -11.03 -12.92
N SER A 78 -23.70 -11.21 -13.18
CA SER A 78 -23.09 -11.25 -14.50
C SER A 78 -23.16 -12.62 -15.17
N LYS A 79 -23.90 -13.58 -14.60
CA LYS A 79 -24.05 -14.95 -15.10
C LYS A 79 -22.74 -15.72 -15.18
N ARG A 80 -21.78 -15.39 -14.31
CA ARG A 80 -20.57 -16.16 -14.11
C ARG A 80 -20.79 -17.16 -12.98
N ASP A 81 -20.06 -18.27 -13.06
CA ASP A 81 -20.13 -19.29 -12.03
C ASP A 81 -19.55 -18.77 -10.72
N LEU A 82 -20.15 -19.19 -9.61
CA LEU A 82 -19.63 -18.89 -8.29
C LEU A 82 -18.40 -19.77 -8.00
N PRO A 83 -17.35 -19.24 -7.38
CA PRO A 83 -16.18 -20.03 -7.04
C PRO A 83 -16.54 -21.16 -6.06
N GLU A 84 -16.03 -22.36 -6.33
CA GLU A 84 -16.22 -23.53 -5.44
C GLU A 84 -15.39 -23.40 -4.16
N ASN A 85 -14.16 -22.91 -4.29
CA ASN A 85 -13.24 -22.71 -3.18
C ASN A 85 -13.17 -21.22 -2.82
N ILE A 86 -13.85 -20.80 -1.76
CA ILE A 86 -13.85 -19.38 -1.37
C ILE A 86 -12.51 -18.93 -0.78
N GLU A 87 -11.75 -19.85 -0.17
CA GLU A 87 -10.49 -19.52 0.50
C GLU A 87 -9.42 -19.10 -0.51
N ILE A 88 -9.32 -19.79 -1.66
CA ILE A 88 -8.35 -19.41 -2.70
C ILE A 88 -8.69 -18.06 -3.32
N VAL A 89 -9.98 -17.78 -3.51
CA VAL A 89 -10.43 -16.49 -4.06
C VAL A 89 -10.11 -15.35 -3.08
N HIS A 90 -10.37 -15.57 -1.80
CA HIS A 90 -10.03 -14.62 -0.75
C HIS A 90 -8.53 -14.32 -0.74
N LYS A 91 -7.69 -15.37 -0.71
CA LYS A 91 -6.22 -15.24 -0.75
C LYS A 91 -5.74 -14.50 -1.99
N ALA A 92 -6.24 -14.84 -3.18
CA ALA A 92 -5.89 -14.15 -4.42
C ALA A 92 -6.20 -12.64 -4.34
N ARG A 93 -7.41 -12.28 -3.88
CA ARG A 93 -7.83 -10.87 -3.73
C ARG A 93 -7.00 -10.14 -2.68
N GLU A 94 -6.65 -10.81 -1.59
CA GLU A 94 -5.78 -10.27 -0.55
C GLU A 94 -4.38 -9.99 -1.12
N GLU A 95 -3.81 -10.91 -1.89
CA GLU A 95 -2.51 -10.71 -2.51
C GLU A 95 -2.51 -9.58 -3.55
N PHE A 96 -3.55 -9.43 -4.37
CA PHE A 96 -3.68 -8.25 -5.25
C PHE A 96 -3.66 -6.94 -4.46
N ARG A 97 -4.32 -6.89 -3.30
CA ARG A 97 -4.35 -5.70 -2.44
C ARG A 97 -2.99 -5.46 -1.79
N ASN A 98 -2.41 -6.49 -1.19
CA ASN A 98 -1.11 -6.44 -0.53
C ASN A 98 -0.01 -6.02 -1.50
N TYR A 99 -0.03 -6.57 -2.71
CA TYR A 99 0.92 -6.22 -3.78
C TYR A 99 0.91 -4.73 -4.06
N ARG A 100 -0.27 -4.10 -4.20
CA ARG A 100 -0.39 -2.66 -4.44
C ARG A 100 0.29 -1.85 -3.32
N ASP A 101 0.05 -2.20 -2.07
CA ASP A 101 0.61 -1.49 -0.92
C ASP A 101 2.14 -1.64 -0.87
N ARG A 102 2.65 -2.85 -1.13
CA ARG A 102 4.09 -3.13 -1.18
C ARG A 102 4.77 -2.46 -2.38
N ARG A 103 4.07 -2.36 -3.53
CA ARG A 103 4.54 -1.66 -4.73
C ARG A 103 4.75 -0.17 -4.48
N TYR A 104 3.86 0.48 -3.73
CA TYR A 104 4.03 1.88 -3.35
C TYR A 104 5.30 2.12 -2.53
N VAL A 105 5.64 1.19 -1.62
CA VAL A 105 6.89 1.28 -0.84
C VAL A 105 8.11 1.19 -1.76
N LEU A 106 8.12 0.27 -2.73
CA LEU A 106 9.20 0.15 -3.71
C LEU A 106 9.38 1.44 -4.52
N ILE A 107 8.29 1.98 -5.07
CA ILE A 107 8.31 3.24 -5.85
C ILE A 107 8.84 4.38 -4.99
N SER A 108 8.39 4.50 -3.74
CA SER A 108 8.86 5.53 -2.83
C SER A 108 10.37 5.46 -2.55
N ILE A 109 10.94 4.25 -2.46
CA ILE A 109 12.40 4.08 -2.31
C ILE A 109 13.12 4.52 -3.59
N LEU A 110 12.59 4.18 -4.77
CA LEU A 110 13.19 4.58 -6.04
C LEU A 110 13.19 6.10 -6.21
N GLU A 111 12.05 6.75 -6.00
CA GLU A 111 11.95 8.21 -6.05
C GLU A 111 12.91 8.90 -5.07
N PHE A 112 13.12 8.30 -3.89
CA PHE A 112 14.12 8.79 -2.94
C PHE A 112 15.53 8.69 -3.54
N VAL A 113 15.90 7.52 -4.06
CA VAL A 113 17.22 7.25 -4.63
C VAL A 113 17.52 8.13 -5.85
N GLU A 114 16.55 8.31 -6.74
CA GLU A 114 16.68 9.16 -7.93
C GLU A 114 16.95 10.62 -7.58
N LYS A 115 16.30 11.15 -6.53
CA LYS A 115 16.55 12.52 -6.04
C LYS A 115 18.00 12.76 -5.61
N PHE A 116 18.71 11.70 -5.21
CA PHE A 116 20.12 11.74 -4.84
C PHE A 116 21.06 11.27 -5.96
N GLY A 117 20.54 11.07 -7.19
CA GLY A 117 21.32 10.71 -8.37
C GLY A 117 21.75 9.25 -8.43
N GLY A 118 21.08 8.35 -7.70
CA GLY A 118 21.33 6.92 -7.81
C GLY A 118 20.83 6.34 -9.15
N ASN A 119 21.52 5.34 -9.68
CA ASN A 119 21.09 4.63 -10.88
C ASN A 119 20.09 3.53 -10.52
N VAL A 120 18.82 3.72 -10.90
CA VAL A 120 17.72 2.79 -10.62
C VAL A 120 17.35 1.88 -11.79
N GLY A 121 18.01 1.98 -12.94
CA GLY A 121 17.56 1.34 -14.18
C GLY A 121 17.39 -0.18 -14.07
N ARG A 122 18.27 -0.85 -13.32
CA ARG A 122 18.13 -2.29 -13.04
C ARG A 122 16.86 -2.62 -12.26
N VAL A 123 16.47 -1.79 -11.29
CA VAL A 123 15.25 -2.03 -10.49
C VAL A 123 14.00 -1.69 -11.32
N GLU A 124 14.09 -0.71 -12.21
CA GLU A 124 13.02 -0.41 -13.17
C GLU A 124 12.78 -1.58 -14.14
N GLU A 125 13.83 -2.24 -14.63
CA GLU A 125 13.70 -3.46 -15.44
C GLU A 125 12.99 -4.58 -14.65
N MET A 126 13.41 -4.83 -13.40
CA MET A 126 12.75 -5.83 -12.54
C MET A 126 11.27 -5.51 -12.31
N ILE A 127 10.93 -4.24 -12.23
CA ILE A 127 9.55 -3.76 -12.11
C ILE A 127 8.72 -4.09 -13.35
N VAL A 128 9.29 -3.92 -14.55
CA VAL A 128 8.60 -4.24 -15.81
C VAL A 128 8.27 -5.73 -15.87
N ASP A 129 9.23 -6.59 -15.53
CA ASP A 129 9.02 -8.04 -15.49
C ASP A 129 7.93 -8.43 -14.46
N LEU A 130 7.96 -7.79 -13.31
CA LEU A 130 6.99 -7.98 -12.24
C LEU A 130 5.57 -7.51 -12.63
N ASP A 131 5.44 -6.37 -13.31
CA ASP A 131 4.15 -5.88 -13.78
C ASP A 131 3.56 -6.81 -14.85
N ALA A 132 4.41 -7.45 -15.68
CA ALA A 132 3.96 -8.47 -16.63
C ALA A 132 3.37 -9.71 -15.94
N VAL A 133 4.00 -10.22 -14.88
CA VAL A 133 3.47 -11.36 -14.09
C VAL A 133 2.16 -10.98 -13.40
N LYS A 134 2.06 -9.76 -12.86
CA LYS A 134 0.81 -9.27 -12.25
C LYS A 134 -0.32 -9.14 -13.26
N ASP A 135 -0.03 -8.73 -14.50
CA ASP A 135 -1.03 -8.65 -15.57
C ASP A 135 -1.48 -10.05 -16.04
N GLU A 136 -0.59 -11.03 -16.07
CA GLU A 136 -0.93 -12.45 -16.27
C GLU A 136 -1.87 -12.93 -15.15
N ALA A 137 -1.50 -12.69 -13.89
CA ALA A 137 -2.33 -13.06 -12.73
C ALA A 137 -3.73 -12.45 -12.80
N HIS A 138 -3.82 -11.18 -13.22
CA HIS A 138 -5.09 -10.49 -13.37
C HIS A 138 -5.96 -11.12 -14.48
N SER A 139 -5.34 -11.57 -15.57
CA SER A 139 -6.04 -12.26 -16.65
C SER A 139 -6.60 -13.60 -16.18
N GLU A 140 -5.78 -14.40 -15.50
CA GLU A 140 -6.20 -15.68 -14.89
C GLU A 140 -7.34 -15.50 -13.88
N TYR A 141 -7.28 -14.44 -13.07
CA TYR A 141 -8.34 -14.10 -12.12
C TYR A 141 -9.66 -13.76 -12.83
N LEU A 142 -9.61 -13.04 -13.95
CA LEU A 142 -10.80 -12.71 -14.75
C LEU A 142 -11.39 -13.93 -15.45
N GLU A 143 -10.57 -14.94 -15.76
CA GLU A 143 -10.99 -16.23 -16.30
C GLU A 143 -11.47 -17.20 -15.20
N GLN A 144 -11.49 -16.77 -13.94
CA GLN A 144 -11.86 -17.56 -12.76
C GLN A 144 -10.89 -18.71 -12.44
N ASN A 145 -9.67 -18.66 -12.97
CA ASN A 145 -8.56 -19.56 -12.60
C ASN A 145 -7.87 -19.03 -11.34
N PHE A 146 -8.58 -19.06 -10.20
CA PHE A 146 -8.16 -18.39 -8.97
C PHE A 146 -6.89 -18.99 -8.36
N GLU A 147 -6.71 -20.31 -8.43
CA GLU A 147 -5.48 -20.99 -8.03
C GLU A 147 -4.28 -20.46 -8.78
N ARG A 148 -4.38 -20.39 -10.12
CA ARG A 148 -3.29 -19.91 -10.97
C ARG A 148 -3.00 -18.42 -10.73
N ALA A 149 -4.04 -17.61 -10.58
CA ALA A 149 -3.90 -16.21 -10.24
C ALA A 149 -3.18 -16.01 -8.90
N PHE A 150 -3.51 -16.82 -7.89
CA PHE A 150 -2.84 -16.78 -6.59
C PHE A 150 -1.36 -17.16 -6.69
N GLU A 151 -1.03 -18.26 -7.37
CA GLU A 151 0.36 -18.70 -7.59
C GLU A 151 1.20 -17.62 -8.31
N LEU A 152 0.62 -16.97 -9.33
CA LEU A 152 1.29 -15.89 -10.05
C LEU A 152 1.50 -14.66 -9.16
N MET A 153 0.54 -14.33 -8.28
CA MET A 153 0.70 -13.24 -7.33
C MET A 153 1.74 -13.54 -6.24
N GLU A 154 1.83 -14.78 -5.76
CA GLU A 154 2.93 -15.20 -4.86
C GLU A 154 4.29 -15.02 -5.55
N HIS A 155 4.39 -15.43 -6.81
CA HIS A 155 5.61 -15.24 -7.59
C HIS A 155 5.93 -13.74 -7.81
N ALA A 156 4.93 -12.93 -8.15
CA ALA A 156 5.09 -11.48 -8.28
C ALA A 156 5.59 -10.85 -6.97
N GLU A 157 5.14 -11.33 -5.82
CA GLU A 157 5.61 -10.84 -4.53
C GLU A 157 7.06 -11.23 -4.22
N GLU A 158 7.49 -12.43 -4.60
CA GLU A 158 8.90 -12.81 -4.52
C GLU A 158 9.79 -11.86 -5.36
N MET A 159 9.37 -11.56 -6.59
CA MET A 159 10.05 -10.61 -7.47
C MET A 159 10.06 -9.19 -6.86
N ASN A 160 8.94 -8.76 -6.27
CA ASN A 160 8.81 -7.47 -5.60
C ASN A 160 9.78 -7.35 -4.43
N SER A 161 9.89 -8.42 -3.62
CA SER A 161 10.84 -8.50 -2.51
C SER A 161 12.29 -8.39 -2.98
N GLN A 162 12.64 -9.08 -4.07
CA GLN A 162 13.98 -8.97 -4.68
C GLN A 162 14.26 -7.55 -5.19
N ALA A 163 13.31 -6.92 -5.88
CA ALA A 163 13.43 -5.55 -6.38
C ALA A 163 13.61 -4.55 -5.22
N ARG A 164 12.90 -4.74 -4.10
CA ARG A 164 13.06 -3.94 -2.87
C ARG A 164 14.44 -4.11 -2.24
N ILE A 165 14.99 -5.32 -2.21
CA ILE A 165 16.34 -5.57 -1.71
C ILE A 165 17.37 -4.80 -2.55
N GLU A 166 17.26 -4.84 -3.88
CA GLU A 166 18.14 -4.09 -4.76
C GLU A 166 17.97 -2.56 -4.59
N ALA A 167 16.73 -2.07 -4.51
CA ALA A 167 16.46 -0.65 -4.27
C ALA A 167 17.08 -0.16 -2.94
N MET A 168 17.01 -0.99 -1.88
CA MET A 168 17.60 -0.68 -0.58
C MET A 168 19.13 -0.58 -0.64
N LYS A 169 19.81 -1.42 -1.43
CA LYS A 169 21.27 -1.32 -1.61
C LYS A 169 21.66 0.02 -2.25
N ILE A 170 20.91 0.46 -3.27
CA ILE A 170 21.19 1.72 -3.95
C ILE A 170 20.93 2.89 -2.99
N LYS A 171 19.85 2.82 -2.20
CA LYS A 171 19.56 3.79 -1.13
C LYS A 171 20.69 3.89 -0.12
N ASP A 172 21.21 2.77 0.37
CA ASP A 172 22.28 2.76 1.37
C ASP A 172 23.56 3.39 0.78
N GLN A 173 23.86 3.12 -0.48
CA GLN A 173 24.97 3.76 -1.19
C GLN A 173 24.78 5.28 -1.32
N ALA A 174 23.58 5.74 -1.68
CA ALA A 174 23.27 7.17 -1.78
C ALA A 174 23.41 7.88 -0.43
N LEU A 175 22.85 7.29 0.64
CA LEU A 175 22.95 7.81 2.01
C LEU A 175 24.38 7.89 2.51
N PHE A 176 25.23 6.92 2.15
CA PHE A 176 26.65 6.97 2.47
C PHE A 176 27.34 8.20 1.87
N TYR A 177 27.10 8.51 0.59
CA TYR A 177 27.71 9.68 -0.04
C TYR A 177 27.22 10.99 0.57
N ILE A 178 25.93 11.09 0.89
CA ILE A 178 25.37 12.25 1.60
C ILE A 178 26.10 12.47 2.92
N TYR A 179 26.26 11.41 3.70
CA TYR A 179 26.96 11.45 4.99
C TYR A 179 28.42 11.92 4.84
N VAL A 180 29.14 11.43 3.83
CA VAL A 180 30.52 11.85 3.56
C VAL A 180 30.58 13.33 3.20
N ILE A 181 29.69 13.82 2.34
CA ILE A 181 29.66 15.24 1.93
C ILE A 181 29.31 16.14 3.11
N GLU A 182 28.36 15.73 3.96
CA GLU A 182 28.00 16.43 5.18
C GLU A 182 29.22 16.53 6.11
N TRP A 183 29.90 15.41 6.36
CA TRP A 183 31.08 15.37 7.21
C TRP A 183 32.19 16.28 6.69
N LEU A 184 32.49 16.22 5.38
CA LEU A 184 33.49 17.11 4.75
C LEU A 184 33.08 18.58 4.83
N SER A 185 31.80 18.91 4.70
CA SER A 185 31.28 20.28 4.76
C SER A 185 31.40 20.86 6.18
N VAL A 186 31.05 20.06 7.20
CA VAL A 186 31.17 20.43 8.62
C VAL A 186 32.65 20.61 9.00
N THR A 187 33.50 19.65 8.65
CA THR A 187 34.93 19.72 8.93
C THR A 187 35.59 20.88 8.17
N GLY A 188 35.24 21.11 6.91
CA GLY A 188 35.75 22.24 6.12
C GLY A 188 35.39 23.59 6.74
N THR A 189 34.12 23.76 7.14
CA THR A 189 33.65 25.00 7.81
C THR A 189 34.36 25.23 9.14
N LEU A 190 34.59 24.18 9.93
CA LEU A 190 35.33 24.24 11.18
C LEU A 190 36.80 24.64 10.98
N LEU A 191 37.47 24.06 9.98
CA LEU A 191 38.87 24.37 9.67
C LEU A 191 39.04 25.81 9.17
N ILE A 192 38.13 26.29 8.31
CA ILE A 192 38.15 27.67 7.81
C ILE A 192 37.93 28.65 8.94
N SER A 193 36.87 28.46 9.75
CA SER A 193 36.59 29.35 10.88
C SER A 193 37.71 29.34 11.92
N GLY A 194 38.25 28.16 12.24
CA GLY A 194 39.41 28.01 13.13
C GLY A 194 40.67 28.71 12.59
N SER A 195 40.96 28.57 11.29
CA SER A 195 42.10 29.22 10.64
C SER A 195 41.98 30.74 10.62
N VAL A 196 40.79 31.27 10.31
CA VAL A 196 40.50 32.71 10.35
C VAL A 196 40.67 33.26 11.77
N LEU A 197 40.09 32.57 12.77
CA LEU A 197 40.22 32.96 14.17
C LEU A 197 41.69 32.96 14.62
N TYR A 198 42.44 31.89 14.31
CA TYR A 198 43.86 31.78 14.61
C TYR A 198 44.69 32.90 13.96
N SER A 199 44.44 33.20 12.67
CA SER A 199 45.11 34.27 11.94
C SER A 199 44.83 35.66 12.57
N LEU A 200 43.59 35.91 12.99
CA LEU A 200 43.22 37.13 13.71
C LEU A 200 43.89 37.23 15.08
N MET A 201 43.95 36.12 15.83
CA MET A 201 44.60 36.07 17.14
C MET A 201 46.10 36.34 17.05
N ILE A 202 46.81 35.74 16.09
CA ILE A 202 48.24 36.03 15.86
C ILE A 202 48.44 37.49 15.51
N ARG A 203 47.64 38.03 14.58
CA ARG A 203 47.76 39.43 14.18
C ARG A 203 47.56 40.34 15.38
N ARG A 204 46.55 40.09 16.22
CA ARG A 204 46.28 40.86 17.44
C ARG A 204 47.43 40.75 18.46
N SER A 205 47.99 39.56 18.66
CA SER A 205 49.12 39.33 19.56
C SER A 205 50.35 40.17 19.17
N LYS A 206 50.63 40.30 17.88
CA LYS A 206 51.74 41.14 17.38
C LYS A 206 51.55 42.65 17.55
N PHE A 207 50.35 43.14 17.90
CA PHE A 207 50.09 44.57 18.13
C PHE A 207 50.21 44.99 19.61
N HIS A 208 50.80 44.16 20.48
CA HIS A 208 51.03 44.52 21.88
C HIS A 208 52.44 45.07 22.11
N GLU A 209 52.52 46.41 22.09
CA GLU A 209 53.31 47.33 22.92
C GLU A 209 53.65 48.60 22.12
N VAL A 210 52.74 49.58 22.12
CA VAL A 210 53.13 50.96 21.87
C VAL A 210 53.42 51.57 23.23
N ALA A 211 54.71 51.74 23.51
CA ALA A 211 55.25 52.36 24.70
C ALA A 211 54.50 53.66 25.03
N ILE A 212 53.97 53.74 26.24
CA ILE A 212 53.39 54.95 26.79
C ILE A 212 54.53 55.96 26.89
N THR A 213 54.57 56.92 25.96
CA THR A 213 55.56 58.01 26.01
C THR A 213 55.12 58.98 27.10
N SER A 214 55.68 58.83 28.31
CA SER A 214 55.49 59.85 29.35
C SER A 214 56.34 61.07 28.99
N ARG A 215 55.64 62.20 28.82
CA ARG A 215 56.20 63.51 28.50
C ARG A 215 56.89 64.11 29.73
N SER A 216 58.06 64.66 29.48
CA SER A 216 59.00 65.32 30.40
C SER A 216 58.38 66.29 31.41
N ARG A 217 59.03 66.40 32.57
CA ARG A 217 59.25 67.68 33.25
C ARG A 217 60.71 67.84 33.61
#